data_AF-A0A9N9ETU6-F1
#
_entry.id   AF-A0A9N9ETU6-F1
#
_cell.length_a   1.000
_cell.length_b   1.000
_cell.length_c   1.000
_cell.angle_alpha   90.00
_cell.angle_beta   90.00
_cell.angle_gamma   90.00
#
_symmetry.space_group_name_H-M   'P 1'
#
loop_
_entity.id
_entity.type
_entity.pdbx_description
1 polymer ?
#
loop_
_entity_poly.entity_id
_entity_poly.type
_entity_poly.pdbx_seq_one_letter_code
_entity_poly.pdbx_strand_id
1 'polypeptide(L)'
;MSLTLFIIRHGERVDLVDPNFIYTSPTPYDTPLTPKGKRQAKRTGAYIHDIQLETVKDINHQRKVEYIIYTSPFLRTVETAIGIAEGISSNQPNLPIDSLRFRIEPALADWHYHKKAIPNSIIDSRVKELCLLNQQYQDSEQDQQQSQLCFKVDFEYAPIATKLPVHPEGIMDALARCSNAFEKITDPFMERLCQDPLKDIVLILVTHGWCFNAIQNACSKGSSSWFDVRYCAVTRAKWVPKGENSEDIYIEDTLDDNSSTGKWIID
;
A
#
# COMPACT_ATOMS: atom_id res chain seq x y z
N MET A 1 3.60 18.01 -10.79
CA MET A 1 3.07 16.69 -10.52
C MET A 1 4.19 15.88 -9.89
N SER A 2 3.85 15.03 -8.94
CA SER A 2 4.76 14.18 -8.21
C SER A 2 4.19 12.77 -8.12
N LEU A 3 5.08 11.78 -8.06
CA LEU A 3 4.73 10.41 -7.70
C LEU A 3 5.41 10.09 -6.38
N THR A 4 4.59 9.92 -5.35
CA THR A 4 5.04 9.55 -4.02
C THR A 4 4.54 8.15 -3.70
N LEU A 5 5.41 7.35 -3.11
CA LEU A 5 5.15 6.00 -2.65
C LEU A 5 5.23 5.96 -1.13
N PHE A 6 4.24 5.34 -0.50
CA PHE A 6 4.29 4.95 0.90
C PHE A 6 4.24 3.42 1.00
N ILE A 7 5.20 2.83 1.68
CA ILE A 7 5.27 1.39 1.96
C ILE A 7 4.91 1.21 3.43
N ILE A 8 3.94 0.34 3.73
CA ILE A 8 3.37 0.23 5.07
C ILE A 8 3.24 -1.23 5.48
N ARG A 9 3.77 -1.58 6.66
CA ARG A 9 3.46 -2.86 7.31
C ARG A 9 2.07 -2.76 7.98
N HIS A 10 1.27 -3.81 7.88
CA HIS A 10 -0.02 -3.91 8.59
C HIS A 10 0.09 -3.59 10.11
N GLY A 11 -1.05 -3.27 10.73
CA GLY A 11 -1.16 -3.03 12.18
C GLY A 11 -1.06 -4.28 13.04
N GLU A 12 -1.12 -4.10 14.36
CA GLU A 12 -1.06 -5.19 15.33
C GLU A 12 -2.17 -6.22 15.14
N ARG A 13 -1.78 -7.51 15.14
CA ARG A 13 -2.66 -8.65 14.86
C ARG A 13 -3.22 -9.28 16.14
N VAL A 14 -4.43 -9.83 16.06
CA VAL A 14 -5.07 -10.50 17.20
C VAL A 14 -4.30 -11.74 17.66
N ASP A 15 -3.75 -12.55 16.76
CA ASP A 15 -3.03 -13.79 17.10
C ASP A 15 -1.73 -13.57 17.87
N LEU A 16 -1.16 -12.36 17.84
CA LEU A 16 -0.02 -12.01 18.69
C LEU A 16 -0.43 -11.59 20.10
N VAL A 17 -1.68 -11.15 20.29
CA VAL A 17 -2.18 -10.67 21.58
C VAL A 17 -3.00 -11.73 22.29
N ASP A 18 -3.72 -12.56 21.54
CA ASP A 18 -4.49 -13.69 22.04
C ASP A 18 -3.90 -15.01 21.51
N PRO A 19 -3.11 -15.74 22.32
CA PRO A 19 -2.56 -17.04 21.96
C PRO A 19 -3.63 -18.09 21.64
N ASN A 20 -4.87 -17.92 22.11
CA ASN A 20 -5.95 -18.86 21.85
C ASN A 20 -6.62 -18.66 20.49
N PHE A 21 -6.31 -17.55 19.78
CA PHE A 21 -6.91 -17.23 18.49
C PHE A 21 -6.78 -18.37 17.47
N ILE A 22 -5.66 -19.10 17.49
CA ILE A 22 -5.43 -20.23 16.59
C ILE A 22 -6.44 -21.38 16.78
N TYR A 23 -7.02 -21.52 17.97
CA TYR A 23 -7.97 -22.58 18.32
C TYR A 23 -9.43 -22.14 18.22
N THR A 24 -9.69 -20.83 18.30
CA THR A 24 -11.05 -20.27 18.34
C THR A 24 -11.49 -19.70 17.00
N SER A 25 -10.54 -19.36 16.11
CA SER A 25 -10.85 -18.79 14.80
C SER A 25 -11.11 -19.88 13.75
N PRO A 26 -12.14 -19.74 12.89
CA PRO A 26 -12.32 -20.61 11.73
C PRO A 26 -11.26 -20.37 10.65
N THR A 27 -10.59 -19.21 10.67
CA THR A 27 -9.56 -18.80 9.71
C THR A 27 -8.29 -18.31 10.43
N PRO A 28 -7.60 -19.18 11.18
CA PRO A 28 -6.46 -18.78 12.01
C PRO A 28 -5.29 -18.20 11.20
N TYR A 29 -5.20 -18.56 9.91
CA TYR A 29 -4.22 -18.06 8.95
C TYR A 29 -4.49 -16.64 8.42
N ASP A 30 -5.70 -16.11 8.67
CA ASP A 30 -6.17 -14.82 8.16
C ASP A 30 -6.59 -13.91 9.30
N THR A 31 -5.65 -13.67 10.22
CA THR A 31 -5.90 -12.94 11.46
C THR A 31 -6.32 -11.48 11.20
N PRO A 32 -7.35 -10.96 11.90
CA PRO A 32 -7.68 -9.53 11.91
C PRO A 32 -6.71 -8.70 12.75
N LEU A 33 -6.86 -7.38 12.67
CA LEU A 33 -6.23 -6.40 13.55
C LEU A 33 -6.87 -6.37 14.94
N THR A 34 -6.07 -6.05 15.95
CA THR A 34 -6.57 -5.66 17.28
C THR A 34 -7.23 -4.28 17.22
N PRO A 35 -8.01 -3.88 18.24
CA PRO A 35 -8.46 -2.49 18.36
C PRO A 35 -7.31 -1.47 18.35
N LYS A 36 -6.15 -1.85 18.88
CA LYS A 36 -4.92 -1.03 18.81
C LYS A 36 -4.37 -0.99 17.38
N GLY A 37 -4.33 -2.11 16.66
CA GLY A 37 -3.98 -2.18 15.24
C GLY A 37 -4.82 -1.25 14.37
N LYS A 38 -6.15 -1.22 14.58
CA LYS A 38 -7.06 -0.31 13.87
C LYS A 38 -6.75 1.16 14.15
N ARG A 39 -6.47 1.51 15.41
CA ARG A 39 -6.03 2.88 15.77
C ARG A 39 -4.67 3.25 15.19
N GLN A 40 -3.73 2.30 15.12
CA GLN A 40 -2.43 2.50 14.48
C GLN A 40 -2.64 2.87 13.00
N ALA A 41 -3.43 2.08 12.27
CA ALA A 41 -3.75 2.30 10.86
C ALA A 41 -4.36 3.69 10.61
N LYS A 42 -5.35 4.10 11.43
CA LYS A 42 -5.97 5.42 11.31
C LYS A 42 -5.00 6.57 11.55
N ARG A 43 -4.12 6.44 12.54
CA ARG A 43 -3.06 7.43 12.80
C ARG A 43 -2.05 7.49 11.65
N THR A 44 -1.72 6.34 11.05
CA THR A 44 -0.85 6.28 9.86
C THR A 44 -1.46 7.03 8.69
N GLY A 45 -2.78 6.93 8.45
CA GLY A 45 -3.46 7.72 7.43
C GLY A 45 -3.36 9.23 7.66
N ALA A 46 -3.60 9.68 8.90
CA ALA A 46 -3.44 11.09 9.27
C ALA A 46 -1.98 11.58 9.07
N TYR A 47 -1.01 10.75 9.45
CA TYR A 47 0.42 11.05 9.27
C TYR A 47 0.81 11.18 7.78
N ILE A 48 0.34 10.27 6.92
CA ILE A 48 0.58 10.32 5.47
C ILE A 48 0.02 11.61 4.88
N HIS A 49 -1.19 11.99 5.29
CA HIS A 49 -1.80 13.25 4.89
C HIS A 49 -0.93 14.46 5.23
N ASP A 50 -0.45 14.55 6.47
CA ASP A 50 0.34 15.69 6.94
C ASP A 50 1.67 15.81 6.18
N ILE A 51 2.35 14.67 5.97
CA ILE A 51 3.59 14.62 5.18
C ILE A 51 3.34 15.01 3.71
N GLN A 52 2.22 14.58 3.13
CA GLN A 52 1.88 14.93 1.76
C GLN A 52 1.66 16.44 1.63
N LEU A 53 0.99 17.07 2.61
CA LEU A 53 0.83 18.53 2.64
C LEU A 53 2.16 19.26 2.71
N GLU A 54 3.12 18.78 3.50
CA GLU A 54 4.47 19.37 3.56
C GLU A 54 5.15 19.37 2.19
N THR A 55 4.96 18.31 1.40
CA THR A 55 5.54 18.20 0.05
C THR A 55 4.88 19.15 -0.97
N VAL A 56 3.63 19.57 -0.72
CA VAL A 56 2.87 20.46 -1.62
C VAL A 56 3.04 21.94 -1.25
N LYS A 57 3.49 22.29 -0.04
CA LYS A 57 3.67 23.71 0.39
C LYS A 57 4.62 24.52 -0.51
N ASP A 58 5.57 23.88 -1.18
CA ASP A 58 6.53 24.54 -2.07
C ASP A 58 5.97 24.80 -3.48
N ILE A 59 4.78 24.28 -3.82
CA ILE A 59 4.22 24.36 -5.17
C ILE A 59 2.75 24.78 -5.10
N ASN A 60 2.37 25.82 -5.84
CA ASN A 60 1.01 26.38 -5.99
C ASN A 60 -0.13 25.46 -5.50
N HIS A 61 -0.93 25.96 -4.55
CA HIS A 61 -2.03 25.31 -3.79
C HIS A 61 -3.20 24.73 -4.64
N GLN A 62 -3.00 24.48 -5.93
CA GLN A 62 -4.01 24.03 -6.88
C GLN A 62 -3.85 22.57 -7.31
N ARG A 63 -2.79 21.86 -6.91
CA ARG A 63 -2.59 20.46 -7.31
C ARG A 63 -3.55 19.52 -6.61
N LYS A 64 -4.27 18.73 -7.40
CA LYS A 64 -5.20 17.71 -6.90
C LYS A 64 -4.42 16.44 -6.57
N VAL A 65 -4.61 15.90 -5.36
CA VAL A 65 -3.99 14.65 -4.93
C VAL A 65 -4.91 13.47 -5.22
N GLU A 66 -4.35 12.41 -5.79
CA GLU A 66 -4.99 11.12 -6.02
C GLU A 66 -4.25 10.04 -5.22
N TYR A 67 -4.94 9.46 -4.25
CA TYR A 67 -4.45 8.37 -3.42
C TYR A 67 -4.91 7.03 -4.01
N ILE A 68 -3.98 6.09 -4.16
CA ILE A 68 -4.27 4.74 -4.63
C ILE A 68 -3.65 3.75 -3.63
N ILE A 69 -4.51 3.11 -2.86
CA ILE A 69 -4.12 2.15 -1.83
C ILE A 69 -4.18 0.75 -2.42
N TYR A 70 -3.03 0.09 -2.45
CA TYR A 70 -2.89 -1.32 -2.76
C TYR A 70 -2.74 -2.09 -1.46
N THR A 71 -3.47 -3.18 -1.31
CA THR A 71 -3.36 -4.06 -0.15
C THR A 71 -3.19 -5.50 -0.58
N SER A 72 -2.40 -6.24 0.20
CA SER A 72 -2.45 -7.69 0.20
C SER A 72 -3.86 -8.21 0.57
N PRO A 73 -4.28 -9.41 0.12
CA PRO A 73 -5.61 -9.97 0.41
C PRO A 73 -5.80 -10.46 1.86
N PHE A 74 -4.80 -10.35 2.74
CA PHE A 74 -4.97 -10.70 4.14
C PHE A 74 -5.85 -9.69 4.88
N LEU A 75 -6.69 -10.19 5.78
CA LEU A 75 -7.63 -9.34 6.52
C LEU A 75 -6.92 -8.21 7.28
N ARG A 76 -5.80 -8.50 7.93
CA ARG A 76 -4.96 -7.49 8.62
C ARG A 76 -4.47 -6.35 7.70
N THR A 77 -4.11 -6.63 6.45
CA THR A 77 -3.65 -5.60 5.52
C THR A 77 -4.83 -4.79 4.98
N VAL A 78 -5.95 -5.45 4.68
CA VAL A 78 -7.19 -4.77 4.25
C VAL A 78 -7.73 -3.84 5.35
N GLU A 79 -7.82 -4.31 6.59
CA GLU A 79 -8.25 -3.45 7.72
C GLU A 79 -7.25 -2.31 7.98
N THR A 80 -5.96 -2.52 7.75
CA THR A 80 -4.96 -1.44 7.85
C THR A 80 -5.19 -0.41 6.76
N ALA A 81 -5.41 -0.84 5.52
CA ALA A 81 -5.67 0.03 4.38
C ALA A 81 -6.97 0.85 4.57
N ILE A 82 -8.03 0.24 5.09
CA ILE A 82 -9.27 0.94 5.45
C ILE A 82 -9.00 2.01 6.51
N GLY A 83 -8.30 1.67 7.59
CA GLY A 83 -7.93 2.64 8.62
C GLY A 83 -7.10 3.81 8.07
N ILE A 84 -6.16 3.54 7.16
CA ILE A 84 -5.39 4.58 6.47
C ILE A 84 -6.32 5.51 5.67
N ALA A 85 -7.25 4.95 4.89
CA ALA A 85 -8.21 5.73 4.13
C ALA A 85 -9.05 6.65 5.03
N GLU A 86 -9.57 6.12 6.14
CA GLU A 86 -10.30 6.90 7.14
C GLU A 86 -9.44 8.02 7.73
N GLY A 87 -8.17 7.74 8.02
CA GLY A 87 -7.22 8.70 8.55
C GLY A 87 -6.97 9.87 7.58
N ILE A 88 -6.77 9.56 6.30
CA ILE A 88 -6.59 10.58 5.25
C ILE A 88 -7.87 11.42 5.11
N SER A 89 -9.03 10.78 4.95
CA SER A 89 -10.31 11.46 4.75
C SER A 89 -10.73 12.32 5.94
N SER A 90 -10.49 11.86 7.17
CA SER A 90 -10.78 12.65 8.38
C SER A 90 -9.97 13.95 8.45
N ASN A 91 -8.81 14.00 7.78
CA ASN A 91 -7.94 15.19 7.74
C ASN A 91 -8.05 15.98 6.42
N GLN A 92 -8.79 15.48 5.43
CA GLN A 92 -9.21 16.21 4.23
C GLN A 92 -10.73 16.11 3.99
N PRO A 93 -11.55 16.89 4.71
CA PRO A 93 -13.01 16.80 4.62
C PRO A 93 -13.58 17.05 3.23
N ASN A 94 -12.86 17.79 2.38
CA ASN A 94 -13.27 18.13 1.01
C ASN A 94 -12.61 17.24 -0.07
N LEU A 95 -11.93 16.15 0.32
CA LEU A 95 -11.34 15.22 -0.64
C LEU A 95 -12.47 14.48 -1.38
N PRO A 96 -12.58 14.58 -2.71
CA PRO A 96 -13.57 13.82 -3.45
C PRO A 96 -13.37 12.32 -3.25
N ILE A 97 -14.45 11.55 -3.14
CA ILE A 97 -14.36 10.09 -2.92
C ILE A 97 -13.56 9.37 -4.02
N ASP A 98 -13.68 9.83 -5.28
CA ASP A 98 -12.93 9.28 -6.43
C ASP A 98 -11.42 9.57 -6.36
N SER A 99 -10.98 10.47 -5.47
CA SER A 99 -9.56 10.73 -5.20
C SER A 99 -8.92 9.70 -4.28
N LEU A 100 -9.67 8.76 -3.69
CA LEU A 100 -9.13 7.64 -2.93
C LEU A 100 -9.60 6.31 -3.53
N ARG A 101 -8.69 5.60 -4.20
CA ARG A 101 -8.97 4.28 -4.78
C ARG A 101 -8.36 3.15 -3.97
N PHE A 102 -9.05 2.02 -3.93
CA PHE A 102 -8.67 0.84 -3.18
C PHE A 102 -8.53 -0.37 -4.10
N ARG A 103 -7.38 -1.06 -4.07
CA ARG A 103 -7.02 -2.18 -4.94
C ARG A 103 -6.48 -3.36 -4.11
N ILE A 104 -6.88 -4.58 -4.44
CA ILE A 104 -6.33 -5.82 -3.84
C ILE A 104 -5.27 -6.38 -4.77
N GLU A 105 -4.06 -6.60 -4.25
CA GLU A 105 -2.94 -7.20 -4.98
C GLU A 105 -2.39 -8.43 -4.23
N PRO A 106 -2.70 -9.65 -4.68
CA PRO A 106 -2.15 -10.90 -4.14
C PRO A 106 -0.63 -11.00 -4.18
N ALA A 107 0.05 -10.34 -5.12
CA ALA A 107 1.50 -10.31 -5.19
C ALA A 107 2.16 -9.59 -4.00
N LEU A 108 1.40 -8.81 -3.22
CA LEU A 108 1.83 -8.21 -1.95
C LEU A 108 1.63 -9.13 -0.74
N ALA A 109 1.26 -10.40 -0.94
CA ALA A 109 1.08 -11.40 0.11
C ALA A 109 2.34 -11.61 0.98
N ASP A 110 2.07 -11.99 2.23
CA ASP A 110 3.10 -12.29 3.22
C ASP A 110 3.94 -13.49 2.76
N TRP A 111 5.17 -13.55 3.26
CA TRP A 111 5.98 -14.75 3.09
C TRP A 111 5.68 -15.71 4.23
N HIS A 112 4.96 -16.80 3.92
CA HIS A 112 4.41 -17.68 4.93
C HIS A 112 5.36 -18.82 5.30
N TYR A 113 5.86 -18.78 6.54
CA TYR A 113 6.51 -19.93 7.21
C TYR A 113 5.53 -21.00 7.71
N HIS A 114 4.24 -20.94 7.34
CA HIS A 114 3.26 -21.92 7.79
C HIS A 114 3.57 -23.31 7.24
N LYS A 115 3.23 -24.37 8.00
CA LYS A 115 3.36 -25.76 7.55
C LYS A 115 2.42 -26.13 6.39
N LYS A 116 1.52 -25.23 5.99
CA LYS A 116 0.43 -25.48 5.04
C LYS A 116 0.22 -24.26 4.14
N ALA A 117 -0.24 -24.54 2.92
CA ALA A 117 -0.70 -23.52 1.99
C ALA A 117 -1.92 -22.77 2.55
N ILE A 118 -1.97 -21.47 2.31
CA ILE A 118 -3.14 -20.65 2.58
C ILE A 118 -4.07 -20.72 1.36
N PRO A 119 -5.39 -20.90 1.55
CA PRO A 119 -6.30 -21.04 0.43
C PRO A 119 -6.46 -19.72 -0.33
N ASN A 120 -6.52 -19.81 -1.67
CA ASN A 120 -6.80 -18.65 -2.53
C ASN A 120 -8.18 -18.02 -2.26
N SER A 121 -9.09 -18.73 -1.60
CA SER A 121 -10.42 -18.24 -1.25
C SER A 121 -10.41 -16.97 -0.40
N ILE A 122 -9.28 -16.63 0.26
CA ILE A 122 -9.18 -15.33 0.96
C ILE A 122 -9.30 -14.16 -0.02
N ILE A 123 -8.82 -14.30 -1.25
CA ILE A 123 -8.90 -13.26 -2.28
C ILE A 123 -10.38 -13.01 -2.62
N ASP A 124 -11.11 -14.08 -2.96
CA ASP A 124 -12.55 -14.00 -3.27
C ASP A 124 -13.36 -13.49 -2.09
N SER A 125 -12.99 -13.91 -0.86
CA SER A 125 -13.63 -13.46 0.37
C SER A 125 -13.45 -11.95 0.56
N ARG A 126 -12.25 -11.41 0.37
CA ARG A 126 -11.99 -9.96 0.46
C ARG A 126 -12.75 -9.16 -0.57
N VAL A 127 -12.76 -9.62 -1.83
CA VAL A 127 -13.53 -8.95 -2.89
C VAL A 127 -15.01 -8.91 -2.51
N LYS A 128 -15.57 -10.03 -2.06
CA LYS A 128 -16.97 -10.09 -1.62
C LYS A 128 -17.25 -9.19 -0.41
N GLU A 129 -16.38 -9.18 0.59
CA GLU A 129 -16.51 -8.31 1.77
C GLU A 129 -16.48 -6.83 1.38
N LEU A 130 -15.60 -6.41 0.48
CA LEU A 130 -15.54 -5.04 -0.03
C LEU A 130 -16.76 -4.69 -0.88
N CYS A 131 -17.29 -5.62 -1.69
CA CYS A 131 -18.55 -5.42 -2.41
C CYS A 131 -19.72 -5.19 -1.45
N LEU A 132 -19.84 -6.03 -0.42
CA LEU A 132 -20.90 -5.92 0.58
C LEU A 132 -20.78 -4.62 1.37
N LEU A 133 -19.55 -4.24 1.75
CA LEU A 133 -19.28 -2.98 2.41
C LEU A 133 -19.78 -1.82 1.52
N ASN A 134 -19.40 -1.81 0.23
CA ASN A 134 -19.83 -0.78 -0.71
C ASN A 134 -21.37 -0.72 -0.89
N GLN A 135 -22.05 -1.86 -0.92
CA GLN A 135 -23.53 -1.94 -1.04
C GLN A 135 -24.25 -1.45 0.21
N GLN A 136 -23.81 -1.90 1.40
CA GLN A 136 -24.39 -1.47 2.68
C GLN A 136 -24.40 0.05 2.83
N TYR A 137 -23.38 0.72 2.31
CA TYR A 137 -23.34 2.18 2.32
C TYR A 137 -24.27 2.83 1.29
N GLN A 138 -24.39 2.26 0.08
CA GLN A 138 -25.33 2.77 -0.94
C GLN A 138 -26.79 2.69 -0.47
N ASP A 139 -27.17 1.62 0.23
CA ASP A 139 -28.53 1.46 0.76
C ASP A 139 -28.82 2.41 1.95
N SER A 140 -27.78 2.83 2.68
CA SER A 140 -27.88 3.74 3.82
C SER A 140 -27.98 5.23 3.47
N GLU A 141 -27.79 5.63 2.20
CA GLU A 141 -27.93 7.03 1.77
C GLU A 141 -29.38 7.58 1.90
N GLN A 142 -30.36 6.71 2.20
CA GLN A 142 -31.72 7.12 2.52
C GLN A 142 -31.89 7.63 3.97
N ASP A 143 -30.95 7.34 4.88
CA ASP A 143 -30.94 7.84 6.26
C ASP A 143 -29.73 8.78 6.47
N GLN A 144 -30.01 10.08 6.64
CA GLN A 144 -29.07 11.22 6.54
C GLN A 144 -27.94 11.31 7.60
N GLN A 145 -27.48 10.22 8.23
CA GLN A 145 -26.50 10.33 9.31
C GLN A 145 -25.47 9.21 9.46
N GLN A 146 -25.36 8.27 8.51
CA GLN A 146 -24.32 7.23 8.57
C GLN A 146 -23.27 7.41 7.48
N SER A 147 -22.01 7.45 7.92
CA SER A 147 -20.82 7.87 7.18
C SER A 147 -20.62 7.15 5.85
N GLN A 148 -20.58 7.90 4.75
CA GLN A 148 -20.16 7.42 3.43
C GLN A 148 -18.76 6.77 3.50
N LEU A 149 -18.51 5.72 2.70
CA LEU A 149 -17.15 5.22 2.49
C LEU A 149 -16.23 6.37 2.08
N CYS A 150 -15.06 6.43 2.69
CA CYS A 150 -14.06 7.45 2.34
C CYS A 150 -13.22 7.10 1.11
N PHE A 151 -13.57 6.01 0.40
CA PHE A 151 -12.84 5.49 -0.74
C PHE A 151 -13.74 4.75 -1.72
N LYS A 152 -13.27 4.64 -2.95
CA LYS A 152 -13.86 3.82 -4.00
C LYS A 152 -13.05 2.55 -4.22
N VAL A 153 -13.70 1.40 -4.16
CA VAL A 153 -13.07 0.13 -4.53
C VAL A 153 -12.96 0.07 -6.05
N ASP A 154 -11.74 -0.17 -6.54
CA ASP A 154 -11.45 -0.26 -7.96
C ASP A 154 -11.54 -1.71 -8.43
N PHE A 155 -12.76 -2.12 -8.77
CA PHE A 155 -13.04 -3.48 -9.28
C PHE A 155 -12.55 -3.71 -10.72
N GLU A 156 -12.18 -2.65 -11.44
CA GLU A 156 -11.63 -2.73 -12.80
C GLU A 156 -10.12 -3.02 -12.79
N TYR A 157 -9.48 -2.90 -11.62
CA TYR A 157 -8.08 -3.24 -11.46
C TYR A 157 -7.82 -4.72 -11.73
N ALA A 158 -7.02 -5.00 -12.76
CA ALA A 158 -6.48 -6.32 -13.03
C ALA A 158 -5.23 -6.56 -12.15
N PRO A 159 -5.30 -7.47 -11.14
CA PRO A 159 -4.16 -7.73 -10.27
C PRO A 159 -3.03 -8.43 -11.02
N ILE A 160 -1.80 -8.14 -10.61
CA ILE A 160 -0.57 -8.75 -11.15
C ILE A 160 -0.57 -10.25 -10.89
N ALA A 161 -1.05 -10.67 -9.72
CA ALA A 161 -1.25 -12.07 -9.40
C ALA A 161 -2.74 -12.35 -9.12
N THR A 162 -3.27 -13.41 -9.72
CA THR A 162 -4.65 -13.88 -9.46
C THR A 162 -4.73 -14.94 -8.34
N LYS A 163 -3.57 -15.38 -7.85
CA LYS A 163 -3.42 -16.39 -6.80
C LYS A 163 -2.37 -15.95 -5.80
N LEU A 164 -2.48 -16.47 -4.59
CA LEU A 164 -1.42 -16.42 -3.59
C LEU A 164 -0.17 -17.18 -4.08
N PRO A 165 1.00 -16.87 -3.50
CA PRO A 165 2.23 -17.58 -3.81
C PRO A 165 2.11 -19.08 -3.56
N VAL A 166 2.75 -19.87 -4.41
CA VAL A 166 2.76 -21.33 -4.27
C VAL A 166 3.53 -21.71 -3.01
N HIS A 167 2.94 -22.59 -2.20
CA HIS A 167 3.57 -23.10 -0.98
C HIS A 167 4.33 -24.42 -1.24
N PRO A 168 5.52 -24.63 -0.65
CA PRO A 168 6.30 -23.65 0.10
C PRO A 168 6.94 -22.62 -0.84
N GLU A 169 6.99 -21.37 -0.39
CA GLU A 169 7.68 -20.30 -1.11
C GLU A 169 9.08 -20.10 -0.50
N GLY A 170 10.12 -20.05 -1.33
CA GLY A 170 11.46 -19.71 -0.87
C GLY A 170 11.57 -18.23 -0.51
N ILE A 171 12.47 -17.88 0.41
CA ILE A 171 12.70 -16.46 0.78
C ILE A 171 13.05 -15.62 -0.44
N MET A 172 13.95 -16.11 -1.30
CA MET A 172 14.38 -15.39 -2.50
C MET A 172 13.22 -15.21 -3.49
N ASP A 173 12.34 -16.20 -3.61
CA ASP A 173 11.15 -16.11 -4.47
C ASP A 173 10.17 -15.04 -3.94
N ALA A 174 9.98 -14.99 -2.61
CA ALA A 174 9.13 -13.98 -1.98
C ALA A 174 9.69 -12.56 -2.17
N LEU A 175 11.01 -12.39 -2.01
CA LEU A 175 11.68 -11.10 -2.26
C LEU A 175 11.53 -10.67 -3.73
N ALA A 176 11.81 -11.59 -4.67
CA ALA A 176 11.71 -11.32 -6.10
C ALA A 176 10.26 -10.99 -6.50
N ARG A 177 9.28 -11.75 -6.00
CA ARG A 177 7.86 -11.48 -6.22
C ARG A 177 7.46 -10.10 -5.74
N CYS A 178 7.84 -9.72 -4.52
CA CYS A 178 7.51 -8.40 -3.96
C CYS A 178 8.20 -7.26 -4.73
N SER A 179 9.44 -7.43 -5.15
CA SER A 179 10.15 -6.47 -6.01
C SER A 179 9.45 -6.30 -7.36
N ASN A 180 9.14 -7.40 -8.05
CA ASN A 180 8.43 -7.38 -9.32
C ASN A 180 6.99 -6.83 -9.19
N ALA A 181 6.32 -7.08 -8.06
CA ALA A 181 5.00 -6.49 -7.78
C ALA A 181 5.10 -4.97 -7.68
N PHE A 182 6.11 -4.47 -6.97
CA PHE A 182 6.37 -3.04 -6.86
C PHE A 182 6.60 -2.39 -8.23
N GLU A 183 7.53 -2.91 -9.04
CA GLU A 183 7.81 -2.39 -10.38
C GLU A 183 6.52 -2.31 -11.21
N LYS A 184 5.82 -3.44 -11.37
CA LYS A 184 4.57 -3.51 -12.15
C LYS A 184 3.44 -2.63 -11.62
N ILE A 185 3.37 -2.38 -10.31
CA ILE A 185 2.40 -1.43 -9.74
C ILE A 185 2.77 -0.01 -10.15
N THR A 186 4.06 0.33 -10.12
CA THR A 186 4.53 1.71 -10.29
C THR A 186 4.74 2.13 -11.74
N ASP A 187 5.14 1.23 -12.64
CA ASP A 187 5.48 1.54 -14.04
C ASP A 187 4.37 2.31 -14.77
N PRO A 188 3.08 1.92 -14.69
CA PRO A 188 2.02 2.65 -15.39
C PRO A 188 1.85 4.09 -14.90
N PHE A 189 2.24 4.37 -13.65
CA PHE A 189 2.19 5.73 -13.11
C PHE A 189 3.39 6.55 -13.54
N MET A 190 4.57 5.96 -13.65
CA MET A 190 5.75 6.65 -14.20
C MET A 190 5.50 7.13 -15.63
N GLU A 191 4.84 6.31 -16.46
CA GLU A 191 4.44 6.71 -17.82
C GLU A 191 3.40 7.84 -17.80
N ARG A 192 2.42 7.76 -16.89
CA ARG A 192 1.37 8.78 -16.73
C ARG A 192 1.91 10.12 -16.24
N LEU A 193 3.05 10.13 -15.52
CA LEU A 193 3.67 11.38 -15.08
C LEU A 193 3.98 12.30 -16.28
N CYS A 194 4.33 11.77 -17.44
CA CYS A 194 4.60 12.64 -18.59
C CYS A 194 3.35 13.36 -19.15
N GLN A 195 2.14 13.03 -18.68
CA GLN A 195 0.88 13.40 -19.34
C GLN A 195 0.01 14.43 -18.60
N ASP A 196 0.12 14.57 -17.27
CA ASP A 196 -0.73 15.49 -16.48
C ASP A 196 0.05 16.22 -15.35
N PRO A 197 0.60 17.42 -15.62
CA PRO A 197 1.50 18.12 -14.70
C PRO A 197 0.82 18.70 -13.45
N LEU A 198 -0.53 18.69 -13.36
CA LEU A 198 -1.32 19.31 -12.29
C LEU A 198 -1.80 18.32 -11.22
N LYS A 199 -1.55 17.03 -11.40
CA LYS A 199 -2.00 15.99 -10.47
C LYS A 199 -0.83 15.47 -9.63
N ASP A 200 -1.04 15.22 -8.35
CA ASP A 200 -0.07 14.49 -7.52
C ASP A 200 -0.62 13.08 -7.26
N ILE A 201 0.18 12.06 -7.51
CA ILE A 201 -0.21 10.67 -7.34
C ILE A 201 0.51 10.11 -6.11
N VAL A 202 -0.28 9.59 -5.17
CA VAL A 202 0.22 8.97 -3.95
C VAL A 202 -0.16 7.50 -3.97
N LEU A 203 0.83 6.64 -4.17
CA LEU A 203 0.68 5.19 -4.09
C LEU A 203 0.93 4.74 -2.65
N ILE A 204 0.04 3.94 -2.10
CA ILE A 204 0.15 3.42 -0.73
C ILE A 204 0.12 1.90 -0.80
N LEU A 205 1.23 1.23 -0.51
CA LEU A 205 1.34 -0.23 -0.52
C LEU A 205 1.26 -0.77 0.91
N VAL A 206 0.14 -1.41 1.25
CA VAL A 206 -0.10 -2.02 2.56
C VAL A 206 0.20 -3.51 2.50
N THR A 207 1.26 -3.93 3.19
CA THR A 207 1.84 -5.26 3.08
C THR A 207 2.39 -5.77 4.43
N HIS A 208 3.30 -6.74 4.38
CA HIS A 208 3.87 -7.48 5.52
C HIS A 208 5.37 -7.20 5.66
N GLY A 209 6.01 -7.71 6.71
CA GLY A 209 7.39 -7.35 7.05
C GLY A 209 8.42 -7.67 5.95
N TRP A 210 8.36 -8.85 5.34
CA TRP A 210 9.31 -9.26 4.29
C TRP A 210 9.10 -8.48 3.00
N CYS A 211 7.85 -8.36 2.56
CA CYS A 211 7.52 -7.61 1.36
C CYS A 211 7.83 -6.11 1.51
N PHE A 212 7.60 -5.53 2.71
CA PHE A 212 8.02 -4.16 3.05
C PHE A 212 9.51 -3.97 2.80
N ASN A 213 10.36 -4.85 3.36
CA ASN A 213 11.80 -4.75 3.18
C ASN A 213 12.21 -4.97 1.72
N ALA A 214 11.56 -5.90 1.00
CA ALA A 214 11.83 -6.16 -0.42
C ALA A 214 11.60 -4.90 -1.28
N ILE A 215 10.44 -4.25 -1.10
CA ILE A 215 10.07 -3.03 -1.84
C ILE A 215 10.98 -1.87 -1.47
N GLN A 216 11.29 -1.71 -0.17
CA GLN A 216 12.24 -0.68 0.28
C GLN A 216 13.63 -0.90 -0.33
N ASN A 217 14.10 -2.14 -0.35
CA ASN A 217 15.38 -2.49 -0.95
C ASN A 217 15.41 -2.23 -2.46
N ALA A 218 14.31 -2.53 -3.17
CA ALA A 218 14.14 -2.19 -4.58
C ALA A 218 14.19 -0.67 -4.83
N CYS A 219 13.56 0.13 -3.98
CA CYS A 219 13.62 1.59 -4.05
C CYS A 219 15.05 2.13 -3.82
N SER A 220 15.85 1.50 -2.94
CA SER A 220 17.25 1.89 -2.65
C SER A 220 18.31 1.18 -3.50
N LYS A 221 17.94 0.45 -4.57
CA LYS A 221 18.88 -0.34 -5.39
C LYS A 221 19.80 -1.25 -4.56
N GLY A 222 19.26 -1.91 -3.54
CA GLY A 222 20.04 -2.84 -2.71
C GLY A 222 20.73 -2.24 -1.49
N SER A 223 20.78 -0.90 -1.35
CA SER A 223 21.52 -0.26 -0.25
C SER A 223 20.76 -0.18 1.08
N SER A 224 19.49 -0.59 1.13
CA SER A 224 18.70 -0.57 2.36
C SER A 224 19.05 -1.75 3.28
N SER A 225 19.26 -1.45 4.56
CA SER A 225 19.43 -2.47 5.61
C SER A 225 18.12 -3.20 5.88
N TRP A 226 18.20 -4.51 6.12
CA TRP A 226 17.05 -5.33 6.53
C TRP A 226 16.83 -5.19 8.04
N PHE A 227 15.60 -4.90 8.46
CA PHE A 227 15.27 -4.78 9.88
C PHE A 227 13.89 -5.37 10.18
N ASP A 228 13.66 -5.67 11.47
CA ASP A 228 12.33 -6.00 11.96
C ASP A 228 11.46 -4.73 11.94
N VAL A 229 10.47 -4.74 11.05
CA VAL A 229 9.64 -3.59 10.72
C VAL A 229 8.50 -3.48 11.73
N ARG A 230 8.39 -2.44 12.55
CA ARG A 230 7.29 -2.35 13.51
C ARG A 230 5.90 -2.27 12.84
N TYR A 231 4.84 -2.58 13.58
CA TYR A 231 3.46 -2.43 13.08
C TYR A 231 3.15 -1.01 12.67
N CYS A 232 2.48 -0.86 11.52
CA CYS A 232 2.20 0.44 10.90
C CYS A 232 3.45 1.32 10.68
N ALA A 233 4.64 0.71 10.61
CA ALA A 233 5.82 1.42 10.11
C ALA A 233 5.58 1.87 8.66
N VAL A 234 6.12 3.04 8.35
CA VAL A 234 5.93 3.72 7.08
C VAL A 234 7.30 4.08 6.52
N THR A 235 7.54 3.74 5.26
CA THR A 235 8.66 4.28 4.48
C THR A 235 8.08 5.11 3.33
N ARG A 236 8.64 6.31 3.10
CA ARG A 236 8.29 7.17 1.97
C ARG A 236 9.37 7.08 0.91
N ALA A 237 8.98 7.00 -0.35
CA ALA A 237 9.87 7.18 -1.48
C ALA A 237 9.25 8.14 -2.50
N LYS A 238 10.08 8.92 -3.18
CA LYS A 238 9.67 9.84 -4.24
C LYS A 238 10.33 9.44 -5.54
N TRP A 239 9.56 9.44 -6.63
CA TRP A 239 10.11 9.24 -7.96
C TRP A 239 10.66 10.55 -8.51
N VAL A 240 11.89 10.51 -9.01
CA VAL A 240 12.56 11.64 -9.66
C VAL A 240 12.90 11.26 -11.11
N PRO A 241 12.28 11.92 -12.11
CA PRO A 241 12.62 11.71 -13.51
C PRO A 241 14.07 12.08 -13.82
N LYS A 242 14.68 11.40 -14.78
CA LYS A 242 16.03 11.73 -15.26
C LYS A 242 15.98 13.07 -16.01
N GLY A 243 16.47 14.16 -15.40
CA GLY A 243 16.59 15.48 -16.05
C GLY A 243 16.07 16.70 -15.29
N GLU A 244 15.43 16.55 -14.12
CA GLU A 244 15.10 17.69 -13.24
C GLU A 244 16.06 17.71 -12.04
N ASN A 245 17.04 18.62 -12.08
CA ASN A 245 17.98 18.99 -11.00
C ASN A 245 18.96 17.91 -10.50
N SER A 246 19.99 17.60 -11.28
CA SER A 246 21.30 17.31 -10.70
C SER A 246 22.32 18.34 -11.17
N GLU A 247 22.76 19.20 -10.25
CA GLU A 247 24.19 19.46 -10.19
C GLU A 247 24.83 18.08 -10.02
N ASP A 248 25.36 17.55 -11.12
CA ASP A 248 26.03 16.27 -11.16
C ASP A 248 27.29 16.34 -10.28
N ILE A 249 27.14 15.95 -9.01
CA ILE A 249 28.28 15.46 -8.24
C ILE A 249 28.60 14.10 -8.85
N TYR A 250 29.57 14.10 -9.76
CA TYR A 250 30.22 12.91 -10.30
C TYR A 250 30.69 12.02 -9.15
N ILE A 251 29.96 10.94 -8.89
CA ILE A 251 30.53 9.74 -8.31
C ILE A 251 30.50 8.72 -9.45
N GLU A 252 31.62 8.64 -10.17
CA GLU A 252 31.95 7.45 -10.95
C GLU A 252 32.06 6.29 -9.96
N ASP A 253 31.06 5.42 -9.94
CA ASP A 253 31.30 3.99 -10.12
C ASP A 253 30.01 3.16 -10.12
N THR A 254 30.01 2.20 -11.05
CA THR A 254 29.23 0.96 -11.12
C THR A 254 27.90 0.92 -11.91
N LEU A 255 28.04 0.29 -13.09
CA LEU A 255 27.24 -0.80 -13.66
C LEU A 255 25.81 -0.50 -14.17
N ASP A 256 25.71 -0.48 -15.50
CA ASP A 256 24.54 -0.74 -16.36
C ASP A 256 23.19 -0.16 -15.91
N ASP A 257 23.03 1.13 -16.20
CA ASP A 257 21.75 1.87 -16.19
C ASP A 257 20.84 1.40 -17.34
N ASN A 258 19.98 0.41 -17.08
CA ASN A 258 18.91 0.00 -18.00
C ASN A 258 17.51 0.52 -17.63
N SER A 259 17.35 1.41 -16.64
CA SER A 259 16.07 2.12 -16.42
C SER A 259 16.17 3.54 -16.98
N SER A 260 15.86 3.70 -18.26
CA SER A 260 16.04 4.92 -19.04
C SER A 260 15.20 6.14 -18.62
N THR A 261 14.51 6.12 -17.48
CA THR A 261 13.40 7.06 -17.17
C THR A 261 13.51 7.83 -15.84
N GLY A 262 14.23 7.36 -14.83
CA GLY A 262 14.34 8.06 -13.52
C GLY A 262 14.83 7.17 -12.37
N LYS A 263 14.71 7.66 -11.12
CA LYS A 263 15.06 6.90 -9.90
C LYS A 263 14.12 7.19 -8.73
N TRP A 264 13.96 6.20 -7.85
CA TRP A 264 13.33 6.40 -6.53
C TRP A 264 14.35 6.95 -5.53
N ILE A 265 13.89 7.86 -4.66
CA ILE A 265 14.66 8.39 -3.53
C ILE A 265 13.85 8.10 -2.27
N ILE A 266 14.44 7.39 -1.31
CA ILE A 266 13.84 7.14 0.01
C ILE A 266 14.18 8.29 0.94
N ASP A 267 13.20 8.71 1.72
CA ASP A 267 13.34 9.73 2.76
C ASP A 267 13.43 9.12 4.16
#